data_AF-A0A1Z9RY03-F1
#
_entry.id   AF-A0A1Z9RY03-F1
#
_cell.length_a   1.000
_cell.length_b   1.000
_cell.length_c   1.000
_cell.angle_alpha   90.00
_cell.angle_beta   90.00
_cell.angle_gamma   90.00
#
_symmetry.space_group_name_H-M   'P 1'
#
loop_
_entity.id
_entity.type
_entity.pdbx_description
1 polymer ?
#
loop_
_entity_poly.entity_id
_entity_poly.type
_entity_poly.pdbx_seq_one_letter_code
_entity_poly.pdbx_strand_id
1 'polypeptide(L)'
;MKKNNDVLISKKKPSFKVSNGLKDYLDKYNRIQNIPIEYSDLLRYVGSIKVTDSNDLDTLWQRVFFNESERDEIENNLKIVYNLLYSDGNNDSLEHLAVDAIDYCTFGNSNPFRVKIRNKLNDNFTYYYVKVADSSRIYGLELEHITSPYNLNFIVFNETLIEEHITGIPGDDFFKNYLYKCSKSEKAQIAKEFVKFSERCMIRLLGDMRAYNYVIIPTHDFDQVVYKIRAIDFDQQSFEGDFKVYRPQLFKENKAVVNIIRDKLINRSINQYKIEERSIIVKRVLGSKKRVNSLIESMKNDVISLNENVQNLSKQIYHLTGENKFKFSKSMGDIMEASFDYMLNNYENHSMLRTN
;
A
#
# COMPACT_ATOMS: atom_id res chain seq x y z
N MET A 1 -32.15 -4.31 -13.36
CA MET A 1 -30.94 -4.61 -12.54
C MET A 1 -29.73 -4.64 -13.46
N LYS A 2 -28.86 -3.62 -13.46
CA LYS A 2 -27.62 -3.68 -14.25
C LYS A 2 -26.68 -4.69 -13.57
N LYS A 3 -26.23 -5.72 -14.30
CA LYS A 3 -25.13 -6.60 -13.89
C LYS A 3 -23.95 -5.68 -13.52
N ASN A 4 -23.59 -5.63 -12.24
CA ASN A 4 -22.30 -5.05 -11.86
C ASN A 4 -21.23 -6.03 -12.35
N ASN A 5 -20.68 -5.76 -13.53
CA ASN A 5 -19.49 -6.45 -13.99
C ASN A 5 -18.36 -6.08 -13.03
N ASP A 6 -17.81 -7.08 -12.35
CA ASP A 6 -16.65 -6.94 -11.48
C ASP A 6 -15.48 -6.35 -12.29
N VAL A 7 -14.65 -5.52 -11.66
CA VAL A 7 -13.44 -5.03 -12.31
C VAL A 7 -12.46 -6.19 -12.37
N LEU A 8 -12.09 -6.61 -13.58
CA LEU A 8 -11.18 -7.72 -13.81
C LEU A 8 -9.77 -7.20 -14.09
N ILE A 9 -8.80 -7.74 -13.37
CA ILE A 9 -7.38 -7.56 -13.69
C ILE A 9 -7.01 -8.66 -14.67
N SER A 10 -6.77 -8.26 -15.92
CA SER A 10 -6.66 -9.21 -17.03
C SER A 10 -5.31 -9.93 -17.08
N LYS A 11 -4.25 -9.35 -16.51
CA LYS A 11 -2.88 -9.88 -16.57
C LYS A 11 -2.17 -9.68 -15.24
N LYS A 12 -1.37 -10.68 -14.84
CA LYS A 12 -0.44 -10.55 -13.71
C LYS A 12 0.61 -9.50 -14.07
N LYS A 13 0.79 -8.50 -13.20
CA LYS A 13 1.85 -7.49 -13.34
C LYS A 13 3.23 -8.18 -13.29
N PRO A 14 4.16 -7.89 -14.22
CA PRO A 14 5.53 -8.36 -14.12
C PRO A 14 6.29 -7.60 -13.02
N SER A 15 7.36 -8.19 -12.48
CA SER A 15 8.24 -7.46 -11.55
C SER A 15 9.10 -6.45 -12.33
N PHE A 16 9.16 -5.23 -11.84
CA PHE A 16 9.96 -4.14 -12.39
C PHE A 16 11.17 -3.89 -11.48
N LYS A 17 12.38 -4.09 -12.01
CA LYS A 17 13.62 -3.83 -11.27
C LYS A 17 13.74 -2.36 -10.90
N VAL A 18 14.32 -2.08 -9.74
CA VAL A 18 14.63 -0.71 -9.29
C VAL A 18 15.56 -0.03 -10.29
N SER A 19 15.07 1.01 -10.96
CA SER A 19 15.83 1.80 -11.92
C SER A 19 16.93 2.63 -11.24
N ASN A 20 17.96 3.04 -11.99
CA ASN A 20 19.03 3.88 -11.45
C ASN A 20 18.49 5.24 -10.95
N GLY A 21 17.56 5.86 -11.68
CA GLY A 21 16.94 7.11 -11.23
C GLY A 21 16.15 6.95 -9.92
N LEU A 22 15.49 5.80 -9.72
CA LEU A 22 14.84 5.49 -8.44
C LEU A 22 15.87 5.21 -7.34
N LYS A 23 16.98 4.52 -7.64
CA LYS A 23 18.07 4.32 -6.66
C LYS A 23 18.65 5.65 -6.17
N ASP A 24 18.94 6.57 -7.08
CA ASP A 24 19.45 7.91 -6.74
C ASP A 24 18.45 8.68 -5.86
N TYR A 25 17.16 8.55 -6.16
CA TYR A 25 16.10 9.10 -5.31
C TYR A 25 16.13 8.47 -3.91
N LEU A 26 16.16 7.13 -3.82
CA LEU A 26 16.12 6.40 -2.56
C LEU A 26 17.33 6.73 -1.68
N ASP A 27 18.53 6.81 -2.26
CA ASP A 27 19.75 7.23 -1.57
C ASP A 27 19.60 8.64 -0.98
N LYS A 28 19.19 9.60 -1.81
CA LYS A 28 18.97 11.00 -1.43
C LYS A 28 17.98 11.18 -0.27
N TYR A 29 17.00 10.29 -0.13
CA TYR A 29 15.98 10.34 0.92
C TYR A 29 16.18 9.28 2.01
N ASN A 30 17.40 8.75 2.16
CA ASN A 30 17.80 7.81 3.21
C ASN A 30 16.92 6.55 3.27
N ARG A 31 16.56 6.00 2.11
CA ARG A 31 15.86 4.72 1.96
C ARG A 31 16.78 3.56 1.65
N ILE A 32 18.00 3.84 1.20
CA ILE A 32 19.04 2.83 1.00
C ILE A 32 19.83 2.69 2.29
N GLN A 33 19.95 1.47 2.79
CA GLN A 33 20.76 1.15 3.96
C GLN A 33 21.31 -0.27 3.81
N ASN A 34 22.57 -0.46 4.22
CA ASN A 34 23.17 -1.79 4.24
C ASN A 34 22.43 -2.68 5.26
N ILE A 35 22.09 -3.89 4.86
CA ILE A 35 21.43 -4.89 5.70
C ILE A 35 22.29 -6.16 5.76
N PRO A 36 22.28 -6.88 6.89
CA PRO A 36 23.11 -8.09 7.07
C PRO A 36 22.51 -9.35 6.43
N ILE A 37 21.30 -9.25 5.86
CA ILE A 37 20.62 -10.38 5.22
C ILE A 37 19.71 -9.89 4.09
N GLU A 38 19.79 -10.55 2.95
CA GLU A 38 19.01 -10.27 1.75
C GLU A 38 17.88 -11.30 1.55
N TYR A 39 16.93 -10.99 0.66
CA TYR A 39 15.84 -11.90 0.31
C TYR A 39 16.37 -13.25 -0.22
N SER A 40 17.44 -13.24 -1.01
CA SER A 40 18.07 -14.44 -1.57
C SER A 40 18.67 -15.35 -0.50
N ASP A 41 19.10 -14.81 0.63
CA ASP A 41 19.60 -15.60 1.76
C ASP A 41 18.48 -16.42 2.40
N LEU A 42 17.29 -15.83 2.54
CA LEU A 42 16.14 -16.50 3.13
C LEU A 42 15.59 -17.63 2.25
N LEU A 43 15.88 -17.65 0.94
CA LEU A 43 15.51 -18.74 0.05
C LEU A 43 16.30 -20.04 0.32
N ARG A 44 17.37 -20.00 1.13
CA ARG A 44 18.17 -21.19 1.48
C ARG A 44 17.54 -22.08 2.55
N TYR A 45 16.27 -21.86 2.91
CA TYR A 45 15.57 -22.72 3.86
C TYR A 45 15.55 -24.19 3.37
N VAL A 46 15.61 -25.12 4.31
CA VAL A 46 15.73 -26.57 4.03
C VAL A 46 14.46 -27.36 4.32
N GLY A 47 13.50 -26.76 5.03
CA GLY A 47 12.22 -27.38 5.33
C GLY A 47 11.14 -26.34 5.56
N SER A 48 9.89 -26.76 5.47
CA SER A 48 8.77 -25.89 5.83
C SER A 48 7.55 -26.69 6.30
N ILE A 49 6.67 -26.03 7.06
CA ILE A 49 5.36 -26.55 7.47
C ILE A 49 4.28 -25.53 7.15
N LYS A 50 3.07 -26.00 6.84
CA LYS A 50 1.92 -25.11 6.63
C LYS A 50 1.56 -24.39 7.91
N VAL A 51 1.27 -23.10 7.80
CA VAL A 51 0.70 -22.31 8.90
C VAL A 51 -0.82 -22.34 8.74
N THR A 52 -1.52 -22.83 9.77
CA THR A 52 -2.98 -22.81 9.84
C THR A 52 -3.47 -21.69 10.74
N ASP A 53 -4.69 -21.20 10.47
CA ASP A 53 -5.38 -20.28 11.37
C ASP A 53 -5.97 -21.02 12.59
N SER A 54 -6.67 -20.29 13.47
CA SER A 54 -7.30 -20.86 14.66
C SER A 54 -8.41 -21.87 14.36
N ASN A 55 -8.86 -21.99 13.11
CA ASN A 55 -9.90 -22.92 12.65
C ASN A 55 -9.30 -24.05 11.79
N ASP A 56 -7.98 -24.28 11.86
CA ASP A 56 -7.23 -25.24 11.05
C ASP A 56 -7.32 -25.01 9.52
N LEU A 57 -7.62 -23.77 9.09
CA LEU A 57 -7.63 -23.41 7.68
C LEU A 57 -6.24 -22.97 7.21
N ASP A 58 -5.88 -23.35 5.98
CA ASP A 58 -4.60 -23.01 5.36
C ASP A 58 -4.49 -21.49 5.17
N THR A 59 -3.46 -20.87 5.76
CA THR A 59 -3.21 -19.42 5.64
C THR A 59 -2.44 -19.06 4.38
N LEU A 60 -2.03 -20.04 3.56
CA LEU A 60 -1.15 -19.91 2.39
C LEU A 60 0.31 -19.53 2.73
N TRP A 61 0.62 -19.38 4.02
CA TRP A 61 1.97 -19.18 4.54
C TRP A 61 2.59 -20.52 4.92
N GLN A 62 3.88 -20.68 4.62
CA GLN A 62 4.70 -21.81 5.04
C GLN A 62 5.73 -21.32 6.04
N ARG A 63 5.73 -21.84 7.28
CA ARG A 63 6.81 -21.58 8.22
C ARG A 63 8.06 -22.31 7.74
N VAL A 64 9.13 -21.57 7.49
CA VAL A 64 10.38 -22.12 6.96
C VAL A 64 11.41 -22.36 8.06
N PHE A 65 12.29 -23.33 7.82
CA PHE A 65 13.38 -23.70 8.73
C PHE A 65 14.70 -23.73 7.97
N PHE A 66 15.75 -23.28 8.66
CA PHE A 66 17.12 -23.24 8.15
C PHE A 66 17.97 -24.31 8.83
N ASN A 67 19.12 -24.63 8.23
CA ASN A 67 20.09 -25.54 8.86
C ASN A 67 20.52 -25.01 10.22
N GLU A 68 20.75 -25.89 11.19
CA GLU A 68 21.19 -25.49 12.53
C GLU A 68 22.48 -24.65 12.51
N SER A 69 23.38 -24.93 11.56
CA SER A 69 24.64 -24.19 11.38
C SER A 69 24.44 -22.73 10.93
N GLU A 70 23.33 -22.41 10.27
CA GLU A 70 23.04 -21.06 9.72
C GLU A 70 21.94 -20.35 10.49
N ARG A 71 21.13 -21.09 11.26
CA ARG A 71 19.93 -20.59 11.91
C ARG A 71 20.23 -19.42 12.84
N ASP A 72 21.22 -19.56 13.72
CA ASP A 72 21.56 -18.52 14.70
C ASP A 72 22.03 -17.23 14.01
N GLU A 73 22.80 -17.35 12.93
CA GLU A 73 23.24 -16.22 12.12
C GLU A 73 22.06 -15.53 11.43
N ILE A 74 21.18 -16.29 10.77
CA ILE A 74 19.98 -15.76 10.11
C ILE A 74 19.09 -15.05 11.12
N GLU A 75 18.77 -15.69 12.25
CA GLU A 75 17.93 -15.09 13.28
C GLU A 75 18.58 -13.82 13.87
N ASN A 76 19.91 -13.80 14.05
CA ASN A 76 20.62 -12.62 14.49
C ASN A 76 20.55 -11.47 13.47
N ASN A 77 20.77 -11.76 12.19
CA ASN A 77 20.71 -10.78 11.12
C ASN A 77 19.29 -10.21 10.97
N LEU A 78 18.25 -11.04 11.14
CA LEU A 78 16.85 -10.60 11.15
C LEU A 78 16.50 -9.70 12.34
N LYS A 79 17.13 -9.90 13.52
CA LYS A 79 17.00 -8.98 14.66
C LYS A 79 17.70 -7.64 14.40
N ILE A 80 18.86 -7.64 13.73
CA ILE A 80 19.53 -6.41 13.30
C ILE A 80 18.66 -5.63 12.31
N VAL A 81 18.08 -6.32 11.31
CA VAL A 81 17.12 -5.71 10.37
C VAL A 81 15.96 -5.03 11.09
N TYR A 82 15.39 -5.68 12.11
CA TYR A 82 14.34 -5.08 12.93
C TYR A 82 14.79 -3.76 13.59
N ASN A 83 15.99 -3.73 14.16
CA ASN A 83 16.55 -2.52 14.76
C ASN A 83 16.80 -1.42 13.72
N LEU A 84 17.28 -1.76 12.52
CA LEU A 84 17.46 -0.78 11.44
C LEU A 84 16.11 -0.19 10.98
N LEU A 85 15.04 -0.98 10.99
CA LEU A 85 13.72 -0.56 10.52
C LEU A 85 12.98 0.34 11.52
N TYR A 86 13.14 0.11 12.83
CA TYR A 86 12.32 0.74 13.88
C TYR A 86 13.10 1.57 14.91
N SER A 87 14.43 1.52 14.91
CA SER A 87 15.30 2.19 15.88
C SER A 87 16.42 2.96 15.14
N ASP A 88 17.19 3.76 15.88
CA ASP A 88 18.36 4.49 15.35
C ASP A 88 19.56 3.57 15.05
N GLY A 89 19.33 2.27 14.88
CA GLY A 89 20.37 1.26 14.65
C GLY A 89 21.18 0.86 15.89
N ASN A 90 20.78 1.28 17.10
CA ASN A 90 21.43 0.83 18.33
C ASN A 90 21.09 -0.64 18.62
N ASN A 91 22.12 -1.46 18.85
CA ASN A 91 22.03 -2.91 19.03
C ASN A 91 21.86 -3.35 20.49
N ASP A 92 21.83 -2.42 21.44
CA ASP A 92 21.63 -2.71 22.87
C ASP A 92 20.34 -3.51 23.15
N SER A 93 19.34 -3.43 22.26
CA SER A 93 18.07 -4.15 22.38
C SER A 93 18.10 -5.59 21.84
N LEU A 94 19.14 -6.02 21.10
CA LEU A 94 19.15 -7.30 20.37
C LEU A 94 18.97 -8.51 21.28
N GLU A 95 19.54 -8.48 22.50
CA GLU A 95 19.44 -9.57 23.47
C GLU A 95 17.99 -9.83 23.91
N HIS A 96 17.19 -8.77 23.92
CA HIS A 96 15.78 -8.78 24.29
C HIS A 96 14.86 -9.15 23.13
N LEU A 97 15.37 -9.34 21.92
CA LEU A 97 14.58 -9.75 20.76
C LEU A 97 14.72 -11.25 20.50
N ALA A 98 13.65 -11.86 19.99
CA ALA A 98 13.62 -13.22 19.50
C ALA A 98 12.91 -13.27 18.14
N VAL A 99 13.39 -14.12 17.23
CA VAL A 99 12.65 -14.46 16.00
C VAL A 99 11.72 -15.61 16.34
N ASP A 100 10.42 -15.35 16.41
CA ASP A 100 9.41 -16.37 16.73
C ASP A 100 9.06 -17.22 15.50
N ALA A 101 9.06 -16.59 14.32
CA ALA A 101 8.64 -17.23 13.09
C ALA A 101 9.22 -16.52 11.86
N ILE A 102 9.56 -17.31 10.85
CA ILE A 102 9.86 -16.85 9.51
C ILE A 102 8.90 -17.61 8.59
N ASP A 103 7.95 -16.90 8.00
CA ASP A 103 6.93 -17.48 7.16
C ASP A 103 7.12 -17.03 5.71
N TYR A 104 7.12 -17.96 4.76
CA TYR A 104 7.21 -17.72 3.32
C TYR A 104 5.84 -17.83 2.66
N CYS A 105 5.47 -16.82 1.88
CA CYS A 105 4.22 -16.85 1.12
C CYS A 105 4.42 -17.53 -0.22
N THR A 106 3.61 -18.56 -0.51
CA THR A 106 3.72 -19.38 -1.73
C THR A 106 2.90 -18.86 -2.92
N PHE A 107 2.05 -17.85 -2.70
CA PHE A 107 1.06 -17.39 -3.67
C PHE A 107 1.26 -15.93 -4.13
N GLY A 108 2.08 -15.16 -3.42
CA GLY A 108 2.27 -13.72 -3.69
C GLY A 108 3.02 -13.43 -5.00
N ASN A 109 2.85 -12.24 -5.59
CA ASN A 109 3.60 -11.83 -6.78
C ASN A 109 5.12 -11.86 -6.57
N SER A 110 5.56 -11.51 -5.35
CA SER A 110 6.96 -11.46 -4.92
C SER A 110 7.34 -12.56 -3.93
N ASN A 111 6.44 -13.51 -3.64
CA ASN A 111 6.60 -14.54 -2.60
C ASN A 111 7.29 -14.02 -1.33
N PRO A 112 6.67 -13.05 -0.64
CA PRO A 112 7.33 -12.36 0.47
C PRO A 112 7.60 -13.30 1.65
N PHE A 113 8.66 -13.00 2.40
CA PHE A 113 8.83 -13.52 3.76
C PHE A 113 8.18 -12.56 4.75
N ARG A 114 7.54 -13.11 5.78
CA ARG A 114 7.03 -12.41 6.96
C ARG A 114 7.83 -12.89 8.16
N VAL A 115 8.46 -11.95 8.85
CA VAL A 115 9.29 -12.24 10.03
C VAL A 115 8.56 -11.74 11.26
N LYS A 116 8.35 -12.62 12.24
CA LYS A 116 7.76 -12.29 13.55
C LYS A 116 8.88 -12.08 14.56
N ILE A 117 9.02 -10.85 15.03
CA ILE A 117 9.95 -10.50 16.11
C ILE A 117 9.16 -10.32 17.39
N ARG A 118 9.59 -10.97 18.46
CA ARG A 118 9.02 -10.84 19.80
C ARG A 118 10.02 -10.19 20.74
N ASN A 119 9.54 -9.25 21.54
CA ASN A 119 10.29 -8.65 22.63
C ASN A 119 10.11 -9.50 23.89
N LYS A 120 11.20 -10.10 24.38
CA LYS A 120 11.22 -11.02 25.53
C LYS A 120 10.83 -10.34 26.85
N LEU A 121 10.93 -9.02 26.95
CA LEU A 121 10.66 -8.29 28.20
C LEU A 121 9.16 -8.07 28.45
N ASN A 122 8.37 -7.91 27.39
CA ASN A 122 6.94 -7.59 27.49
C ASN A 122 6.04 -8.51 26.66
N ASP A 123 6.63 -9.51 25.99
CA ASP A 123 5.97 -10.50 25.13
C ASP A 123 5.22 -9.91 23.92
N ASN A 124 5.40 -8.62 23.65
CA ASN A 124 4.84 -7.98 22.45
C ASN A 124 5.58 -8.46 21.22
N PHE A 125 4.85 -8.58 20.11
CA PHE A 125 5.43 -8.95 18.82
C PHE A 125 5.11 -7.93 17.74
N THR A 126 6.00 -7.87 16.76
CA THR A 126 5.89 -7.05 15.56
C THR A 126 6.25 -7.91 14.37
N TYR A 127 5.57 -7.67 13.24
CA TYR A 127 5.94 -8.26 11.97
C TYR A 127 6.66 -7.24 11.09
N TYR A 128 7.55 -7.72 10.25
CA TYR A 128 7.99 -7.00 9.05
C TYR A 128 8.08 -7.99 7.89
N TYR A 129 8.19 -7.46 6.67
CA TYR A 129 8.27 -8.28 5.46
C TYR A 129 9.60 -8.08 4.75
N VAL A 130 10.12 -9.17 4.19
CA VAL A 130 11.28 -9.17 3.28
C VAL A 130 10.78 -9.60 1.91
N LYS A 131 10.99 -8.75 0.90
CA LYS A 131 10.47 -8.92 -0.45
C LYS A 131 11.57 -8.69 -1.48
N VAL A 132 11.36 -9.21 -2.69
CA VAL A 132 12.08 -8.71 -3.86
C VAL A 132 11.67 -7.26 -4.12
N ALA A 133 12.65 -6.38 -4.30
CA ALA A 133 12.42 -4.97 -4.58
C ALA A 133 11.77 -4.77 -5.96
N ASP A 134 10.66 -4.04 -5.99
CA ASP A 134 9.91 -3.70 -7.20
C ASP A 134 9.72 -2.18 -7.28
N SER A 135 10.07 -1.56 -8.42
CA SER A 135 9.96 -0.11 -8.61
C SER A 135 8.56 0.41 -8.31
N SER A 136 7.50 -0.24 -8.83
CA SER A 136 6.14 0.28 -8.66
C SER A 136 5.66 0.14 -7.21
N ARG A 137 6.02 -0.96 -6.51
CA ARG A 137 5.78 -1.05 -5.06
C ARG A 137 6.46 0.07 -4.29
N ILE A 138 7.73 0.34 -4.57
CA ILE A 138 8.51 1.40 -3.91
C ILE A 138 7.90 2.78 -4.17
N TYR A 139 7.49 3.06 -5.42
CA TYR A 139 6.75 4.29 -5.72
C TYR A 139 5.47 4.39 -4.89
N GLY A 140 4.76 3.29 -4.66
CA GLY A 140 3.54 3.26 -3.86
C GLY A 140 3.80 3.56 -2.40
N LEU A 141 4.84 2.95 -1.82
CA LEU A 141 5.29 3.23 -0.46
C LEU A 141 5.69 4.70 -0.27
N GLU A 142 6.44 5.27 -1.21
CA GLU A 142 6.84 6.69 -1.17
C GLU A 142 5.66 7.63 -1.33
N LEU A 143 4.77 7.36 -2.29
CA LEU A 143 3.56 8.14 -2.48
C LEU A 143 2.67 8.10 -1.24
N GLU A 144 2.46 6.93 -0.63
CA GLU A 144 1.74 6.81 0.64
C GLU A 144 2.44 7.61 1.74
N HIS A 145 3.74 7.42 1.95
CA HIS A 145 4.51 8.13 2.98
C HIS A 145 4.41 9.66 2.86
N ILE A 146 4.49 10.18 1.64
CA ILE A 146 4.47 11.63 1.40
C ILE A 146 3.04 12.19 1.48
N THR A 147 2.08 11.54 0.83
CA THR A 147 0.75 12.12 0.57
C THR A 147 -0.34 11.69 1.54
N SER A 148 -0.10 10.68 2.37
CA SER A 148 -1.01 10.16 3.38
C SER A 148 -0.64 10.64 4.78
N PRO A 149 -1.56 10.76 5.74
CA PRO A 149 -1.21 11.00 7.15
C PRO A 149 -0.31 9.91 7.77
N TYR A 150 -0.16 8.75 7.11
CA TYR A 150 0.62 7.64 7.61
C TYR A 150 2.04 7.65 7.04
N ASN A 151 3.01 7.73 7.94
CA ASN A 151 4.39 7.45 7.58
C ASN A 151 4.58 5.93 7.43
N LEU A 152 5.58 5.58 6.64
CA LEU A 152 6.02 4.20 6.37
C LEU A 152 7.52 4.08 6.57
N ASN A 153 7.91 3.04 7.31
CA ASN A 153 9.31 2.60 7.41
C ASN A 153 9.54 1.45 6.42
N PHE A 154 10.54 1.64 5.58
CA PHE A 154 11.03 0.61 4.67
C PHE A 154 12.47 0.89 4.30
N ILE A 155 13.22 -0.16 3.97
CA ILE A 155 14.63 -0.14 3.59
C ILE A 155 14.78 -0.87 2.26
N VAL A 156 15.61 -0.33 1.39
CA VAL A 156 16.00 -0.98 0.13
C VAL A 156 17.50 -1.25 0.15
N PHE A 157 17.88 -2.47 -0.20
CA PHE A 157 19.28 -2.84 -0.39
C PHE A 157 19.40 -3.88 -1.50
N ASN A 158 20.23 -3.61 -2.50
CA ASN A 158 20.36 -4.47 -3.70
C ASN A 158 18.99 -4.78 -4.34
N GLU A 159 18.61 -6.06 -4.40
CA GLU A 159 17.30 -6.51 -4.91
C GLU A 159 16.31 -6.81 -3.77
N THR A 160 16.60 -6.39 -2.54
CA THR A 160 15.80 -6.63 -1.34
C THR A 160 15.05 -5.37 -0.89
N LEU A 161 13.77 -5.53 -0.58
CA LEU A 161 12.92 -4.54 0.09
C LEU A 161 12.50 -5.10 1.46
N ILE A 162 12.79 -4.37 2.52
CA ILE A 162 12.26 -4.62 3.86
C ILE A 162 11.21 -3.56 4.14
N GLU A 163 10.03 -3.95 4.60
CA GLU A 163 8.94 -3.02 4.92
C GLU A 163 8.25 -3.41 6.23
N GLU A 164 7.80 -2.39 6.96
CA GLU A 164 7.04 -2.58 8.19
C GLU A 164 5.68 -3.26 7.94
N HIS A 165 5.19 -3.97 8.96
CA HIS A 165 3.80 -4.42 8.94
C HIS A 165 2.84 -3.26 9.23
N ILE A 166 1.77 -3.17 8.43
CA ILE A 166 0.68 -2.22 8.66
C ILE A 166 -0.43 -2.94 9.44
N THR A 167 -0.51 -2.66 10.73
CA THR A 167 -1.50 -3.27 11.64
C THR A 167 -2.91 -2.77 11.34
N GLY A 168 -3.86 -3.70 11.31
CA GLY A 168 -5.29 -3.42 11.27
C GLY A 168 -6.09 -4.68 10.93
N ILE A 169 -7.42 -4.58 10.92
CA ILE A 169 -8.30 -5.68 10.56
C ILE A 169 -8.43 -5.68 9.02
N PRO A 170 -8.09 -6.77 8.31
CA PRO A 170 -8.32 -6.85 6.86
C PRO A 170 -9.76 -6.48 6.51
N GLY A 171 -9.96 -5.68 5.45
CA GLY A 171 -11.28 -5.13 5.15
C GLY A 171 -12.35 -6.20 4.87
N ASP A 172 -11.97 -7.31 4.25
CA ASP A 172 -12.84 -8.46 4.00
C ASP A 172 -13.26 -9.14 5.31
N ASP A 173 -12.32 -9.38 6.21
CA ASP A 173 -12.58 -9.90 7.55
C ASP A 173 -13.46 -8.94 8.38
N PHE A 174 -13.14 -7.64 8.34
CA PHE A 174 -13.90 -6.60 9.01
C PHE A 174 -15.37 -6.58 8.55
N PHE A 175 -15.61 -6.59 7.23
CA PHE A 175 -16.97 -6.56 6.69
C PHE A 175 -17.75 -7.84 7.00
N LYS A 176 -17.08 -8.98 7.12
CA LYS A 176 -17.70 -10.25 7.46
C LYS A 176 -18.02 -10.36 8.96
N ASN A 177 -17.06 -10.01 9.82
CA ASN A 177 -17.06 -10.41 11.23
C ASN A 177 -17.28 -9.27 12.23
N TYR A 178 -17.12 -8.00 11.81
CA TYR A 178 -17.15 -6.85 12.72
C TYR A 178 -18.22 -5.81 12.34
N LEU A 179 -18.50 -5.63 11.05
CA LEU A 179 -19.38 -4.58 10.57
C LEU A 179 -20.81 -4.63 11.17
N TYR A 180 -21.34 -5.81 11.47
CA TYR A 180 -22.66 -5.94 12.09
C TYR A 180 -22.71 -5.43 13.53
N LYS A 181 -21.58 -5.44 14.24
CA LYS A 181 -21.42 -4.94 15.62
C LYS A 181 -21.37 -3.41 15.69
N CYS A 182 -21.01 -2.74 14.59
CA CYS A 182 -20.92 -1.29 14.52
C CYS A 182 -22.30 -0.62 14.62
N SER A 183 -22.37 0.43 15.43
CA SER A 183 -23.49 1.35 15.55
C SER A 183 -23.75 2.14 14.25
N LYS A 184 -24.85 2.89 14.23
CA LYS A 184 -25.20 3.73 13.08
C LYS A 184 -24.16 4.82 12.81
N SER A 185 -23.58 5.40 13.88
CA SER A 185 -22.56 6.46 13.78
C SER A 185 -21.26 5.91 13.22
N GLU A 186 -20.79 4.79 13.76
CA GLU A 186 -19.56 4.12 13.29
C GLU A 186 -19.65 3.70 11.82
N LYS A 187 -20.80 3.16 11.39
CA LYS A 187 -21.06 2.86 9.98
C LYS A 187 -20.98 4.11 9.08
N ALA A 188 -21.51 5.24 9.53
CA ALA A 188 -21.39 6.50 8.80
C ALA A 188 -19.94 7.00 8.73
N GLN A 189 -19.16 6.81 9.79
CA GLN A 189 -17.74 7.13 9.80
C GLN A 189 -16.92 6.25 8.85
N ILE A 190 -17.16 4.92 8.85
CA ILE A 190 -16.54 3.99 7.91
C ILE A 190 -16.86 4.37 6.47
N ALA A 191 -18.13 4.74 6.18
CA ALA A 191 -18.53 5.23 4.86
C ALA A 191 -17.79 6.51 4.45
N LYS A 192 -17.66 7.49 5.37
CA LYS A 192 -16.88 8.71 5.14
C LYS A 192 -15.42 8.37 4.81
N GLU A 193 -14.78 7.53 5.61
CA GLU A 193 -13.37 7.17 5.42
C GLU A 193 -13.14 6.36 4.15
N PHE A 194 -14.09 5.53 3.73
CA PHE A 194 -14.00 4.82 2.44
C PHE A 194 -14.13 5.75 1.23
N VAL A 195 -14.94 6.82 1.32
CA VAL A 195 -14.98 7.86 0.27
C VAL A 195 -13.61 8.54 0.15
N LYS A 196 -13.00 8.90 1.29
CA LYS A 196 -11.67 9.51 1.33
C LYS A 196 -10.59 8.56 0.79
N PHE A 197 -10.61 7.32 1.24
CA PHE A 197 -9.71 6.27 0.77
C PHE A 197 -9.84 6.05 -0.75
N SER A 198 -11.06 5.98 -1.27
CA SER A 198 -11.30 5.86 -2.73
C SER A 198 -10.74 7.03 -3.51
N GLU A 199 -10.85 8.25 -2.97
CA GLU A 199 -10.28 9.45 -3.59
C GLU A 199 -8.74 9.41 -3.60
N ARG A 200 -8.11 9.01 -2.48
CA ARG A 200 -6.65 8.78 -2.43
C ARG A 200 -6.18 7.75 -3.44
N CYS A 201 -6.92 6.66 -3.62
CA CYS A 201 -6.53 5.60 -4.55
C CYS A 201 -6.52 6.11 -5.98
N MET A 202 -7.56 6.87 -6.33
CA MET A 202 -7.72 7.45 -7.66
C MET A 202 -6.64 8.49 -7.97
N ILE A 203 -6.40 9.44 -7.07
CA ILE A 203 -5.42 10.53 -7.27
C ILE A 203 -4.00 10.00 -7.43
N ARG A 204 -3.69 8.92 -6.71
CA ARG A 204 -2.35 8.34 -6.70
C ARG A 204 -2.18 7.21 -7.68
N LEU A 205 -3.22 6.79 -8.40
CA LEU A 205 -3.20 5.58 -9.22
C LEU A 205 -2.78 4.34 -8.39
N LEU A 206 -3.34 4.20 -7.18
CA LEU A 206 -3.14 3.01 -6.34
C LEU A 206 -4.15 1.92 -6.75
N GLY A 207 -3.67 0.91 -7.45
CA GLY A 207 -4.50 -0.12 -8.09
C GLY A 207 -5.00 -1.21 -7.15
N ASP A 208 -5.99 -1.98 -7.62
CA ASP A 208 -6.54 -3.22 -7.01
C ASP A 208 -6.87 -3.16 -5.51
N MET A 209 -7.48 -2.08 -5.04
CA MET A 209 -7.89 -1.95 -3.63
C MET A 209 -9.18 -2.72 -3.33
N ARG A 210 -9.10 -4.05 -3.44
CA ARG A 210 -10.10 -5.00 -2.93
C ARG A 210 -10.04 -5.06 -1.40
N ALA A 211 -11.09 -5.59 -0.78
CA ALA A 211 -11.26 -5.55 0.67
C ALA A 211 -10.10 -6.20 1.46
N TYR A 212 -9.40 -7.18 0.88
CA TYR A 212 -8.24 -7.83 1.49
C TYR A 212 -6.90 -7.08 1.26
N ASN A 213 -6.88 -6.03 0.43
CA ASN A 213 -5.68 -5.23 0.12
C ASN A 213 -5.58 -3.92 0.94
N TYR A 214 -6.48 -3.73 1.90
CA TYR A 214 -6.44 -2.65 2.87
C TYR A 214 -6.94 -3.13 4.23
N VAL A 215 -6.60 -2.39 5.28
CA VAL A 215 -7.05 -2.64 6.64
C VAL A 215 -7.94 -1.52 7.15
N ILE A 216 -8.85 -1.90 8.05
CA ILE A 216 -9.66 -1.01 8.86
C ILE A 216 -9.05 -0.97 10.26
N ILE A 217 -8.73 0.24 10.73
CA ILE A 217 -8.06 0.50 11.99
C ILE A 217 -9.06 1.18 12.92
N PRO A 218 -9.63 0.46 13.92
CA PRO A 218 -10.39 1.08 14.99
C PRO A 218 -9.44 1.70 16.02
N THR A 219 -9.70 2.95 16.41
CA THR A 219 -8.96 3.66 17.46
C THR A 219 -9.94 4.17 18.50
N HIS A 220 -9.77 3.78 19.76
CA HIS A 220 -10.59 4.30 20.85
C HIS A 220 -10.24 5.77 21.11
N ASP A 221 -11.24 6.63 21.03
CA ASP A 221 -11.17 8.06 21.31
C ASP A 221 -12.26 8.39 22.35
N PHE A 222 -11.87 8.39 23.63
CA PHE A 222 -12.79 8.49 24.77
C PHE A 222 -13.91 7.42 24.73
N ASP A 223 -15.16 7.85 24.55
CA ASP A 223 -16.36 7.02 24.52
C ASP A 223 -16.74 6.54 23.11
N GLN A 224 -16.01 6.95 22.08
CA GLN A 224 -16.25 6.57 20.69
C GLN A 224 -15.07 5.79 20.09
N VAL A 225 -15.36 5.05 19.03
CA VAL A 225 -14.34 4.39 18.19
C VAL A 225 -14.24 5.15 16.89
N VAL A 226 -13.04 5.61 16.56
CA VAL A 226 -12.69 6.24 15.30
C VAL A 226 -12.11 5.21 14.35
N TYR A 227 -12.77 5.00 13.21
CA TYR A 227 -12.28 4.08 12.18
C TYR A 227 -11.41 4.82 11.16
N LYS A 228 -10.35 4.17 10.70
CA LYS A 228 -9.50 4.60 9.58
C LYS A 228 -9.29 3.48 8.58
N ILE A 229 -9.00 3.83 7.33
CA ILE A 229 -8.73 2.87 6.25
C ILE A 229 -7.36 3.16 5.64
N ARG A 230 -6.51 2.14 5.62
CA ARG A 230 -5.12 2.22 5.12
C ARG A 230 -4.83 1.07 4.17
N ALA A 231 -4.22 1.39 3.02
CA ALA A 231 -3.78 0.38 2.07
C ALA A 231 -2.61 -0.43 2.65
N ILE A 232 -2.56 -1.72 2.31
CA ILE A 232 -1.45 -2.61 2.69
C ILE A 232 -0.74 -3.24 1.49
N ASP A 233 -1.42 -3.26 0.34
CA ASP A 233 -0.82 -3.67 -0.92
C ASP A 233 -0.49 -2.46 -1.80
N PHE A 234 0.73 -2.42 -2.32
CA PHE A 234 1.22 -1.37 -3.21
C PHE A 234 1.76 -1.97 -4.53
N ASP A 235 1.61 -3.28 -4.75
CA ASP A 235 2.15 -3.96 -5.93
C ASP A 235 1.58 -3.41 -7.23
N GLN A 236 0.30 -2.99 -7.24
CA GLN A 236 -0.41 -2.48 -8.42
C GLN A 236 -0.37 -0.95 -8.55
N GLN A 237 0.57 -0.30 -7.88
CA GLN A 237 0.77 1.14 -7.98
C GLN A 237 1.13 1.55 -9.41
N SER A 238 0.31 2.41 -10.01
CA SER A 238 0.51 3.01 -11.34
C SER A 238 0.80 1.98 -12.45
N PHE A 239 0.24 0.77 -12.36
CA PHE A 239 0.46 -0.26 -13.37
C PHE A 239 -0.67 -0.36 -14.39
N GLU A 240 -1.92 -0.34 -13.95
CA GLU A 240 -3.07 -0.69 -14.77
C GLU A 240 -3.51 0.42 -15.74
N GLY A 241 -3.97 0.03 -16.92
CA GLY A 241 -4.42 0.95 -17.97
C GLY A 241 -5.89 1.37 -17.86
N ASP A 242 -6.73 0.61 -17.17
CA ASP A 242 -8.15 0.94 -16.96
C ASP A 242 -8.30 1.79 -15.71
N PHE A 243 -8.81 3.02 -15.88
CA PHE A 243 -9.03 3.96 -14.78
C PHE A 243 -9.96 3.41 -13.70
N LYS A 244 -10.84 2.46 -14.05
CA LYS A 244 -11.75 1.80 -13.09
C LYS A 244 -11.02 1.00 -12.01
N VAL A 245 -9.80 0.51 -12.27
CA VAL A 245 -9.02 -0.25 -11.28
C VAL A 245 -8.64 0.62 -10.07
N TYR A 246 -8.47 1.93 -10.29
CA TYR A 246 -8.14 2.90 -9.24
C TYR A 246 -9.37 3.40 -8.47
N ARG A 247 -10.54 2.76 -8.65
CA ARG A 247 -11.81 3.13 -8.02
C ARG A 247 -12.31 1.98 -7.14
N PRO A 248 -11.91 1.93 -5.85
CA PRO A 248 -12.18 0.80 -4.96
C PRO A 248 -13.67 0.44 -4.86
N GLN A 249 -14.56 1.43 -4.97
CA GLN A 249 -16.01 1.23 -4.93
C GLN A 249 -16.58 0.37 -6.06
N LEU A 250 -15.80 0.05 -7.10
CA LEU A 250 -16.22 -0.79 -8.23
C LEU A 250 -15.95 -2.28 -8.01
N PHE A 251 -15.12 -2.65 -7.04
CA PHE A 251 -14.86 -4.06 -6.71
C PHE A 251 -16.02 -4.70 -5.96
N LYS A 252 -16.35 -5.95 -6.30
CA LYS A 252 -17.43 -6.71 -5.65
C LYS A 252 -17.18 -6.92 -4.15
N GLU A 253 -15.92 -7.09 -3.74
CA GLU A 253 -15.50 -7.30 -2.35
C GLU A 253 -15.86 -6.10 -1.47
N ASN A 254 -15.90 -4.90 -2.07
CA ASN A 254 -16.22 -3.66 -1.38
C ASN A 254 -17.73 -3.36 -1.37
N LYS A 255 -18.59 -4.27 -1.86
CA LYS A 255 -20.05 -4.06 -1.94
C LYS A 255 -20.66 -3.72 -0.58
N ALA A 256 -20.17 -4.33 0.51
CA ALA A 256 -20.65 -4.06 1.86
C ALA A 256 -20.54 -2.58 2.22
N VAL A 257 -19.34 -2.00 2.11
CA VAL A 257 -19.13 -0.57 2.42
C VAL A 257 -19.80 0.37 1.41
N VAL A 258 -19.88 -0.03 0.14
CA VAL A 258 -20.61 0.75 -0.87
C VAL A 258 -22.10 0.85 -0.56
N ASN A 259 -22.71 -0.23 -0.02
CA ASN A 259 -24.10 -0.18 0.43
C ASN A 259 -24.27 0.77 1.62
N ILE A 260 -23.35 0.76 2.59
CA ILE A 260 -23.38 1.71 3.70
C ILE A 260 -23.31 3.16 3.19
N ILE A 261 -22.45 3.44 2.21
CA ILE A 261 -22.36 4.77 1.59
C ILE A 261 -23.70 5.19 1.00
N ARG A 262 -24.38 4.30 0.25
CA ARG A 262 -25.71 4.58 -0.31
C ARG A 262 -26.76 4.85 0.76
N ASP A 263 -26.70 4.12 1.87
CA ASP A 263 -27.68 4.20 2.94
C ASP A 263 -27.44 5.41 3.88
N LYS A 264 -26.19 5.86 4.02
CA LYS A 264 -25.79 6.84 5.05
C LYS A 264 -25.40 8.20 4.51
N LEU A 265 -24.90 8.29 3.28
CA LEU A 265 -24.31 9.52 2.75
C LEU A 265 -25.13 10.09 1.60
N ILE A 266 -25.46 11.38 1.71
CA ILE A 266 -26.00 12.15 0.59
C ILE A 266 -24.85 12.64 -0.31
N ASN A 267 -25.14 12.89 -1.60
CA ASN A 267 -24.13 13.32 -2.58
C ASN A 267 -23.34 14.56 -2.15
N ARG A 268 -23.98 15.52 -1.48
CA ARG A 268 -23.30 16.71 -0.96
C ARG A 268 -22.19 16.35 0.05
N SER A 269 -22.46 15.42 0.97
CA SER A 269 -21.47 14.94 1.94
C SER A 269 -20.34 14.17 1.27
N ILE A 270 -20.65 13.34 0.27
CA ILE A 270 -19.63 12.61 -0.51
C ILE A 270 -18.66 13.61 -1.18
N ASN A 271 -19.20 14.65 -1.84
CA ASN A 271 -18.38 15.67 -2.48
C ASN A 271 -17.54 16.45 -1.47
N GLN A 272 -18.10 16.78 -0.31
CA GLN A 272 -17.37 17.44 0.77
C GLN A 272 -16.19 16.59 1.25
N TYR A 273 -16.37 15.29 1.47
CA TYR A 273 -15.30 14.41 1.93
C TYR A 273 -14.18 14.24 0.91
N LYS A 274 -14.51 14.25 -0.40
CA LYS A 274 -13.50 14.27 -1.45
C LYS A 274 -12.66 15.55 -1.44
N ILE A 275 -13.30 16.70 -1.26
CA ILE A 275 -12.62 18.00 -1.18
C ILE A 275 -11.73 18.06 0.06
N GLU A 276 -12.22 17.59 1.22
CA GLU A 276 -11.39 17.47 2.43
C GLU A 276 -10.13 16.65 2.16
N GLU A 277 -10.27 15.48 1.51
CA GLU A 277 -9.15 14.60 1.23
C GLU A 277 -8.14 15.23 0.26
N ARG A 278 -8.62 15.80 -0.84
CA ARG A 278 -7.78 16.53 -1.80
C ARG A 278 -7.02 17.67 -1.14
N SER A 279 -7.68 18.42 -0.26
CA SER A 279 -7.05 19.53 0.46
C SER A 279 -5.91 19.05 1.37
N ILE A 280 -6.08 17.89 2.02
CA ILE A 280 -5.01 17.28 2.84
C ILE A 280 -3.83 16.87 1.95
N ILE A 281 -4.11 16.19 0.83
CA ILE A 281 -3.06 15.76 -0.11
C ILE A 281 -2.30 16.98 -0.65
N VAL A 282 -3.00 18.03 -1.10
CA VAL A 282 -2.39 19.27 -1.60
C VAL A 282 -1.45 19.89 -0.56
N LYS A 283 -1.89 20.03 0.69
CA LYS A 283 -1.05 20.58 1.76
C LYS A 283 0.23 19.76 1.95
N ARG A 284 0.14 18.43 1.90
CA ARG A 284 1.32 17.54 2.04
C ARG A 284 2.24 17.61 0.82
N VAL A 285 1.69 17.63 -0.39
CA VAL A 285 2.46 17.80 -1.63
C VAL A 285 3.21 19.12 -1.63
N LEU A 286 2.57 20.22 -1.24
CA LEU A 286 3.22 21.52 -1.11
C LEU A 286 4.31 21.52 -0.03
N GLY A 287 4.04 20.92 1.13
CA GLY A 287 5.02 20.79 2.22
C GLY A 287 6.23 19.92 1.85
N SER A 288 6.07 18.98 0.92
CA SER A 288 7.12 18.06 0.46
C SER A 288 7.51 18.26 -1.01
N LYS A 289 7.30 19.47 -1.56
CA LYS A 289 7.42 19.73 -3.01
C LYS A 289 8.73 19.24 -3.63
N LYS A 290 9.87 19.48 -2.97
CA LYS A 290 11.18 19.01 -3.47
C LYS A 290 11.24 17.48 -3.57
N ARG A 291 10.72 16.77 -2.57
CA ARG A 291 10.68 15.29 -2.54
C ARG A 291 9.70 14.72 -3.55
N VAL A 292 8.51 15.31 -3.67
CA VAL A 292 7.52 14.92 -4.69
C VAL A 292 8.11 15.09 -6.09
N ASN A 293 8.68 16.27 -6.40
CA ASN A 293 9.27 16.51 -7.71
C ASN A 293 10.41 15.53 -8.02
N SER A 294 11.28 15.25 -7.04
CA SER A 294 12.37 14.28 -7.23
C SER A 294 11.83 12.85 -7.47
N LEU A 295 10.74 12.46 -6.81
CA LEU A 295 10.10 11.15 -6.99
C LEU A 295 9.49 11.06 -8.39
N ILE A 296 8.72 12.07 -8.79
CA ILE A 296 8.05 12.13 -10.09
C ILE A 296 9.06 12.15 -11.24
N GLU A 297 10.15 12.90 -11.12
CA GLU A 297 11.21 12.91 -12.14
C GLU A 297 11.88 11.53 -12.29
N SER A 298 12.09 10.79 -11.20
CA SER A 298 12.56 9.41 -11.32
C SER A 298 11.53 8.52 -12.03
N MET A 299 10.24 8.68 -11.70
CA MET A 299 9.14 7.89 -12.24
C MET A 299 8.87 8.16 -13.73
N LYS A 300 9.15 9.38 -14.21
CA LYS A 300 9.03 9.77 -15.64
C LYS A 300 10.04 9.05 -16.52
N ASN A 301 11.20 8.71 -15.95
CA ASN A 301 12.29 8.03 -16.62
C ASN A 301 12.29 6.50 -16.36
N ASP A 302 11.32 5.98 -15.60
CA ASP A 302 11.18 4.55 -15.30
C ASP A 302 10.04 3.91 -16.11
N VAL A 303 10.18 2.60 -16.38
CA VAL A 303 9.16 1.78 -17.05
C VAL A 303 8.54 0.87 -16.01
N ILE A 304 7.39 1.29 -15.47
CA ILE A 304 6.64 0.55 -14.44
C ILE A 304 5.26 0.08 -14.91
N SER A 305 5.01 0.17 -16.21
CA SER A 305 3.77 -0.25 -16.86
C SER A 305 4.00 -0.54 -18.34
N LEU A 306 3.00 -1.10 -19.01
CA LEU A 306 3.00 -1.33 -20.45
C LEU A 306 2.65 -0.03 -21.19
N ASN A 307 3.25 0.20 -22.36
CA ASN A 307 2.94 1.38 -23.18
C ASN A 307 1.44 1.50 -23.52
N GLU A 308 0.77 0.36 -23.76
CA GLU A 308 -0.68 0.33 -23.99
C GLU A 308 -1.46 0.80 -22.75
N ASN A 309 -1.04 0.41 -21.54
CA ASN A 309 -1.66 0.85 -20.30
C ASN A 309 -1.52 2.36 -20.11
N VAL A 310 -0.32 2.90 -20.35
CA VAL A 310 -0.06 4.36 -20.28
C VAL A 310 -0.97 5.11 -21.25
N GLN A 311 -1.01 4.69 -22.52
CA GLN A 311 -1.84 5.34 -23.55
C GLN A 311 -3.34 5.26 -23.23
N ASN A 312 -3.82 4.10 -22.79
CA ASN A 312 -5.23 3.91 -22.45
C ASN A 312 -5.62 4.77 -21.23
N LEU A 313 -4.81 4.75 -20.17
CA LEU A 313 -5.07 5.50 -18.95
C LEU A 313 -5.03 7.01 -19.22
N SER A 314 -4.00 7.49 -19.92
CA SER A 314 -3.86 8.88 -20.38
C SER A 314 -5.11 9.36 -21.11
N LYS A 315 -5.60 8.58 -22.09
CA LYS A 315 -6.79 8.90 -22.89
C LYS A 315 -8.06 8.93 -22.04
N GLN A 316 -8.23 7.96 -21.13
CA GLN A 316 -9.39 7.91 -20.24
C GLN A 316 -9.43 9.11 -19.30
N ILE A 317 -8.31 9.45 -18.67
CA ILE A 317 -8.24 10.59 -17.75
C ILE A 317 -8.45 11.89 -18.51
N TYR A 318 -7.84 12.07 -19.70
CA TYR A 318 -8.09 13.22 -20.56
C TYR A 318 -9.57 13.39 -20.88
N HIS A 319 -10.29 12.30 -21.19
CA HIS A 319 -11.72 12.38 -21.48
C HIS A 319 -12.55 12.85 -20.27
N LEU A 320 -12.11 12.49 -19.06
CA LEU A 320 -12.79 12.87 -17.82
C LEU A 320 -12.48 14.30 -17.36
N THR A 321 -11.25 14.77 -17.56
CA THR A 321 -10.77 16.07 -17.03
C THR A 321 -10.75 17.18 -18.08
N GLY A 322 -10.57 16.84 -19.36
CA GLY A 322 -10.30 17.79 -20.44
C GLY A 322 -8.89 18.40 -20.41
N GLU A 323 -8.02 17.97 -19.49
CA GLU A 323 -6.70 18.57 -19.27
C GLU A 323 -5.67 17.98 -20.25
N ASN A 324 -5.12 18.85 -21.11
CA ASN A 324 -4.22 18.47 -22.20
C ASN A 324 -2.93 17.81 -21.69
N LYS A 325 -2.48 18.11 -20.47
CA LYS A 325 -1.31 17.44 -19.88
C LYS A 325 -1.45 15.91 -19.89
N PHE A 326 -2.63 15.37 -19.59
CA PHE A 326 -2.87 13.93 -19.64
C PHE A 326 -2.74 13.38 -21.06
N LYS A 327 -3.26 14.09 -22.07
CA LYS A 327 -3.22 13.67 -23.48
C LYS A 327 -1.80 13.47 -24.01
N PHE A 328 -0.83 14.21 -23.47
CA PHE A 328 0.56 14.18 -23.92
C PHE A 328 1.49 13.35 -23.01
N SER A 329 0.96 12.70 -21.98
CA SER A 329 1.72 11.82 -21.08
C SER A 329 2.31 10.63 -21.83
N LYS A 330 3.61 10.36 -21.63
CA LYS A 330 4.34 9.26 -22.28
C LYS A 330 4.77 8.17 -21.31
N SER A 331 4.73 8.47 -20.00
CA SER A 331 5.06 7.55 -18.91
C SER A 331 4.00 7.62 -17.80
N MET A 332 4.01 6.66 -16.87
CA MET A 332 3.19 6.75 -15.65
C MET A 332 3.60 7.91 -14.75
N GLY A 333 4.88 8.29 -14.77
CA GLY A 333 5.36 9.49 -14.10
C GLY A 333 4.71 10.77 -14.65
N ASP A 334 4.55 10.89 -15.97
CA ASP A 334 3.86 12.03 -16.59
C ASP A 334 2.38 12.09 -16.19
N ILE A 335 1.71 10.94 -16.09
CA ILE A 335 0.31 10.89 -15.64
C ILE A 335 0.20 11.30 -14.17
N MET A 336 1.14 10.85 -13.33
CA MET A 336 1.18 11.25 -11.91
C MET A 336 1.47 12.74 -11.73
N GLU A 337 2.44 13.29 -12.49
CA GLU A 337 2.72 14.72 -12.52
C GLU A 337 1.47 15.52 -12.90
N ALA A 338 0.82 15.14 -14.01
CA ALA A 338 -0.41 15.77 -14.46
C ALA A 338 -1.55 15.65 -13.42
N SER A 339 -1.62 14.54 -12.69
CA SER A 339 -2.61 14.32 -11.62
C SER A 339 -2.39 15.28 -10.45
N PHE A 340 -1.15 15.46 -10.00
CA PHE A 340 -0.82 16.40 -8.95
C PHE A 340 -1.00 17.85 -9.38
N ASP A 341 -0.56 18.22 -10.58
CA ASP A 341 -0.78 19.56 -11.14
C ASP A 341 -2.27 19.88 -11.27
N TYR A 342 -3.06 18.92 -11.78
CA TYR A 342 -4.50 19.09 -11.91
C TYR A 342 -5.15 19.31 -10.54
N MET A 343 -4.76 18.52 -9.54
CA MET A 343 -5.26 18.67 -8.17
C MET A 343 -4.84 20.01 -7.54
N LEU A 344 -3.59 20.44 -7.69
CA LEU A 344 -3.11 21.72 -7.16
C LEU A 344 -3.93 22.91 -7.69
N ASN A 345 -4.36 22.83 -8.97
CA ASN A 345 -5.15 23.88 -9.61
C ASN A 345 -6.67 23.75 -9.39
N ASN A 346 -7.16 22.58 -8.94
CA ASN A 346 -8.60 22.26 -8.96
C ASN A 346 -9.12 21.60 -7.66
N TYR A 347 -8.39 21.60 -6.55
CA TYR A 347 -8.79 20.86 -5.35
C TYR A 347 -10.14 21.30 -4.77
N GLU A 348 -10.54 22.56 -4.99
CA GLU A 348 -11.82 23.14 -4.59
C GLU A 348 -12.98 22.80 -5.56
N ASN A 349 -12.67 22.37 -6.79
CA ASN A 349 -13.69 22.12 -7.82
C ASN A 349 -14.49 20.83 -7.53
N HIS A 350 -15.82 21.00 -7.42
CA HIS A 350 -16.77 19.93 -7.13
C HIS A 350 -16.82 18.82 -8.19
N SER A 351 -16.40 19.10 -9.43
CA SER A 351 -16.49 18.20 -10.59
C SER A 351 -15.13 17.98 -11.27
N MET A 352 -14.15 17.44 -10.55
CA MET A 352 -12.84 17.08 -11.12
C MET A 352 -12.93 16.06 -12.26
N LEU A 353 -13.99 15.26 -12.31
CA LEU A 353 -14.21 14.28 -13.38
C LEU A 353 -15.62 14.48 -13.91
N ARG A 354 -15.74 14.80 -15.21
CA ARG A 354 -17.03 14.74 -15.90
C ARG A 354 -17.51 13.30 -15.81
N THR A 355 -18.55 13.07 -15.01
CA THR A 355 -19.23 11.78 -14.96
C THR A 355 -20.28 11.81 -16.06
N ASN A 356 -20.03 11.08 -17.13
CA ASN A 356 -21.11 10.67 -18.04
C ASN A 356 -21.91 9.55 -17.39
#